data_AF-A0A7Y2XQ41-F1
#
_entry.id   AF-A0A7Y2XQ41-F1
#
_cell.length_a   1.000
_cell.length_b   1.000
_cell.length_c   1.000
_cell.angle_alpha   90.00
_cell.angle_beta   90.00
_cell.angle_gamma   90.00
#
_symmetry.space_group_name_H-M   'P 1'
#
loop_
_entity.id
_entity.type
_entity.pdbx_description
1 polymer ?
#
loop_
_entity_poly.entity_id
_entity_poly.type
_entity_poly.pdbx_seq_one_letter_code
_entity_poly.pdbx_strand_id
1 'polypeptide(L)'
;MVKLLKNRRQSGPIVPSGKWSLRDVVDFEALASDSGGWKDAWRHGVREMVESAAPTTEKSRRRLGFRLMLECVRGEASIGDRMVNSARLVSIVLALLMFLAGVGVVRGLLTDYSYEEMRLVAAPEGTVATRVDDPVAVENVTEQARGFNVWIFLAVTLGFQWCLLLAGFLGYWLWRKWTGTLTMLEKAARWGIAKCSVGKIDPGLWNRLKSRARGGRGVFGWRLTRLLQAAGVGYNLGLLAGLFGCLWFMNVGYFWETSLPQFGEQSLNRVTQVMSSPTGHHYPGEQAVEISQIRHQLDMGDFIAALTHSLPPRQKANLNWSIFFFFSLALYGLLPRLLMWVSAWWMERRALAGLDFQESHHRALWREVTAVSRGEVTSTPADGAVVLDVGGLEITTEQLRPYFLRELRVNPEARYSLGTLDEEGEAKAMQAARDAAMGVVFLVEGWNLSPKQMAVYHAQVREAIGERNMIRYLVMGNHEELEQWTVFVDSLKDSEAEVFHFRD
;
A
#
# COMPACT_ATOMS: atom_id res chain seq x y z
N MET A 1 -3.03 0.02 -37.30
CA MET A 1 -1.71 0.15 -36.64
C MET A 1 -0.71 0.99 -37.45
N VAL A 2 -0.45 0.68 -38.72
CA VAL A 2 0.51 1.43 -39.58
C VAL A 2 0.20 2.94 -39.69
N LYS A 3 -1.09 3.33 -39.78
CA LYS A 3 -1.50 4.75 -39.83
C LYS A 3 -1.24 5.51 -38.51
N LEU A 4 -1.38 4.85 -37.36
CA LEU A 4 -1.11 5.42 -36.02
C LEU A 4 0.40 5.61 -35.80
N LEU A 5 1.22 4.65 -36.25
CA LEU A 5 2.68 4.78 -36.22
C LEU A 5 3.18 5.89 -37.16
N LYS A 6 2.53 6.06 -38.32
CA LYS A 6 2.89 7.13 -39.28
C LYS A 6 2.53 8.53 -38.76
N ASN A 7 1.40 8.70 -38.08
CA ASN A 7 1.05 9.97 -37.43
C ASN A 7 1.92 10.26 -36.19
N ARG A 8 2.30 9.25 -35.39
CA ARG A 8 3.20 9.45 -34.24
C ARG A 8 4.64 9.81 -34.62
N ARG A 9 5.11 9.43 -35.82
CA ARG A 9 6.43 9.85 -36.33
C ARG A 9 6.54 11.37 -36.50
N GLN A 10 5.44 12.10 -36.67
CA GLN A 10 5.45 13.55 -36.87
C GLN A 10 5.49 14.35 -35.55
N SER A 11 5.10 13.76 -34.42
CA SER A 11 5.01 14.44 -33.11
C SER A 11 6.32 14.45 -32.30
N GLY A 12 7.44 14.02 -32.88
CA GLY A 12 8.71 13.85 -32.17
C GLY A 12 8.71 12.65 -31.22
N PRO A 13 9.89 12.15 -30.81
CA PRO A 13 10.00 11.05 -29.88
C PRO A 13 9.51 11.50 -28.49
N ILE A 14 8.31 11.07 -28.10
CA ILE A 14 7.86 11.18 -26.71
C ILE A 14 8.77 10.24 -25.93
N VAL A 15 9.77 10.79 -25.23
CA VAL A 15 10.56 10.02 -24.27
C VAL A 15 9.61 9.67 -23.12
N PRO A 16 9.24 8.40 -22.97
CA PRO A 16 8.28 8.07 -21.95
C PRO A 16 8.89 8.31 -20.58
N SER A 17 8.15 9.00 -19.70
CA SER A 17 8.59 9.20 -18.32
C SER A 17 8.88 7.83 -17.70
N GLY A 18 10.07 7.48 -17.24
CA GLY A 18 10.39 6.09 -16.81
C GLY A 18 9.56 5.50 -15.64
N LYS A 19 8.56 6.23 -15.13
CA LYS A 19 7.76 5.90 -13.95
C LYS A 19 6.52 5.08 -14.31
N TRP A 20 6.45 3.85 -13.81
CA TRP A 20 5.28 2.98 -13.97
C TRP A 20 4.13 3.44 -13.08
N SER A 21 2.92 3.51 -13.62
CA SER A 21 1.69 3.78 -12.89
C SER A 21 0.85 2.51 -12.70
N LEU A 22 -0.13 2.54 -11.79
CA LEU A 22 -1.07 1.42 -11.61
C LEU A 22 -1.82 1.11 -12.92
N ARG A 23 -2.17 2.15 -13.69
CA ARG A 23 -2.78 2.00 -15.03
C ARG A 23 -1.88 1.14 -15.92
N ASP A 24 -0.59 1.44 -15.94
CA ASP A 24 0.37 0.72 -16.79
C ASP A 24 0.50 -0.74 -16.42
N VAL A 25 0.54 -1.04 -15.12
CA VAL A 25 0.59 -2.43 -14.64
C VAL A 25 -0.67 -3.21 -15.03
N VAL A 26 -1.85 -2.60 -14.87
CA VAL A 26 -3.12 -3.26 -15.21
C VAL A 26 -3.22 -3.52 -16.72
N ASP A 27 -2.85 -2.54 -17.55
CA ASP A 27 -2.85 -2.73 -19.00
C ASP A 27 -1.80 -3.76 -19.44
N PHE A 28 -0.61 -3.71 -18.84
CA PHE A 28 0.45 -4.68 -19.11
C PHE A 28 -0.03 -6.10 -18.84
N GLU A 29 -0.60 -6.37 -17.66
CA GLU A 29 -1.10 -7.71 -17.29
C GLU A 29 -2.33 -8.14 -18.09
N ALA A 30 -3.13 -7.19 -18.57
CA ALA A 30 -4.25 -7.48 -19.46
C ALA A 30 -3.78 -7.87 -20.87
N LEU A 31 -2.71 -7.25 -21.35
CA LEU A 31 -2.14 -7.48 -22.68
C LEU A 31 -1.07 -8.56 -22.71
N ALA A 32 -0.48 -8.94 -21.57
CA ALA A 32 0.61 -9.91 -21.48
C ALA A 32 0.25 -11.30 -22.03
N SER A 33 -1.05 -11.63 -22.15
CA SER A 33 -1.51 -12.87 -22.79
C SER A 33 -1.53 -12.83 -24.32
N ASP A 34 -1.44 -11.65 -24.94
CA ASP A 34 -1.44 -11.47 -26.40
C ASP A 34 -0.01 -11.23 -26.90
N SER A 35 0.79 -12.28 -27.00
CA SER A 35 2.21 -12.18 -27.41
C SER A 35 2.39 -11.64 -28.83
N GLY A 36 1.37 -11.76 -29.70
CA GLY A 36 1.39 -11.24 -31.07
C GLY A 36 1.56 -9.73 -31.11
N GLY A 37 0.75 -9.00 -30.33
CA GLY A 37 0.83 -7.54 -30.24
C GLY A 37 2.20 -7.05 -29.75
N TRP A 38 2.79 -7.74 -28.77
CA TRP A 38 4.13 -7.39 -28.26
C TRP A 38 5.23 -7.60 -29.31
N LYS A 39 5.19 -8.72 -30.04
CA LYS A 39 6.14 -9.02 -31.12
C LYS A 39 6.08 -7.98 -32.23
N ASP A 40 4.89 -7.58 -32.64
CA ASP A 40 4.72 -6.56 -33.68
C ASP A 40 5.24 -5.20 -33.22
N ALA A 41 4.94 -4.79 -31.97
CA ALA A 41 5.48 -3.57 -31.40
C ALA A 41 7.01 -3.58 -31.33
N TRP A 42 7.61 -4.70 -30.94
CA TRP A 42 9.07 -4.89 -30.90
C TRP A 42 9.71 -4.71 -32.28
N ARG A 43 9.14 -5.35 -33.31
CA ARG A 43 9.58 -5.27 -34.71
C ARG A 43 9.42 -3.87 -35.31
N HIS A 44 8.41 -3.10 -34.87
CA HIS A 44 8.11 -1.78 -35.41
C HIS A 44 8.79 -0.62 -34.65
N GLY A 45 10.06 -0.80 -34.30
CA GLY A 45 10.95 0.28 -33.83
C GLY A 45 11.17 0.35 -32.32
N VAL A 46 10.46 -0.41 -31.49
CA VAL A 46 10.76 -0.44 -30.05
C VAL A 46 12.16 -0.98 -29.78
N ARG A 47 12.61 -1.96 -30.55
CA ARG A 47 13.99 -2.47 -30.46
C ARG A 47 15.03 -1.35 -30.61
N GLU A 48 14.95 -0.57 -31.68
CA GLU A 48 15.86 0.54 -31.96
C GLU A 48 15.83 1.59 -30.84
N MET A 49 14.64 1.92 -30.34
CA MET A 49 14.49 2.85 -29.22
C MET A 49 15.15 2.34 -27.94
N VAL A 50 14.98 1.06 -27.61
CA VAL A 50 15.60 0.44 -26.44
C VAL A 50 17.13 0.38 -26.58
N GLU A 51 17.64 0.02 -27.76
CA GLU A 51 19.08 -0.03 -28.04
C GLU A 51 19.70 1.38 -28.01
N SER A 52 19.02 2.38 -28.57
CA SER A 52 19.48 3.77 -28.55
C SER A 52 19.55 4.39 -27.15
N ALA A 53 18.71 3.91 -26.22
CA ALA A 53 18.72 4.35 -24.84
C ALA A 53 19.90 3.79 -24.01
N ALA A 54 20.68 2.86 -24.57
CA ALA A 54 21.85 2.24 -23.94
C ALA A 54 21.63 1.85 -22.45
N PRO A 55 20.60 1.06 -22.12
CA PRO A 55 20.32 0.70 -20.74
C PRO A 55 21.52 -0.06 -20.13
N THR A 56 21.94 0.37 -18.94
CA THR A 56 23.13 -0.16 -18.27
C THR A 56 22.97 -1.58 -17.72
N THR A 57 21.73 -2.07 -17.62
CA THR A 57 21.38 -3.38 -17.06
C THR A 57 20.22 -4.00 -17.83
N GLU A 58 20.18 -5.33 -17.94
CA GLU A 58 19.10 -6.07 -18.62
C GLU A 58 17.74 -5.82 -17.96
N LYS A 59 17.72 -5.70 -16.64
CA LYS A 59 16.52 -5.27 -15.90
C LYS A 59 15.98 -3.93 -16.39
N SER A 60 16.85 -2.94 -16.60
CA SER A 60 16.44 -1.62 -17.09
C SER A 60 16.01 -1.68 -18.56
N ARG A 61 16.70 -2.49 -19.37
CA ARG A 61 16.35 -2.77 -20.77
C ARG A 61 14.95 -3.36 -20.90
N ARG A 62 14.66 -4.40 -20.13
CA ARG A 62 13.34 -5.06 -20.09
C ARG A 62 12.25 -4.12 -19.64
N ARG A 63 12.49 -3.38 -18.55
CA ARG A 63 11.52 -2.41 -18.02
C ARG A 63 11.21 -1.31 -19.03
N LEU A 64 12.22 -0.79 -19.73
CA LEU A 64 12.05 0.20 -20.79
C LEU A 64 11.33 -0.41 -22.00
N GLY A 65 11.73 -1.59 -22.44
CA GLY A 65 11.13 -2.30 -23.58
C GLY A 65 9.66 -2.61 -23.37
N PHE A 66 9.29 -3.19 -22.22
CA PHE A 66 7.87 -3.41 -21.89
C PHE A 66 7.07 -2.12 -21.84
N ARG A 67 7.66 -1.03 -21.36
CA ARG A 67 6.96 0.24 -21.35
C ARG A 67 6.70 0.75 -22.76
N LEU A 68 7.73 0.79 -23.61
CA LEU A 68 7.62 1.27 -24.98
C LEU A 68 6.65 0.41 -25.80
N MET A 69 6.73 -0.91 -25.67
CA MET A 69 5.77 -1.81 -26.31
C MET A 69 4.35 -1.60 -25.79
N LEU A 70 4.17 -1.41 -24.48
CA LEU A 70 2.85 -1.12 -23.91
C LEU A 70 2.26 0.15 -24.52
N GLU A 71 3.06 1.21 -24.70
CA GLU A 71 2.62 2.47 -25.32
C GLU A 71 2.30 2.33 -26.82
N CYS A 72 2.83 1.32 -27.49
CA CYS A 72 2.51 0.96 -28.89
C CYS A 72 1.24 0.10 -29.00
N VAL A 73 1.08 -0.89 -28.11
CA VAL A 73 -0.04 -1.85 -28.15
C VAL A 73 -1.30 -1.27 -27.49
N ARG A 74 -1.15 -0.35 -26.52
CA ARG A 74 -2.27 0.27 -25.81
C ARG A 74 -3.17 1.03 -26.80
N GLY A 75 -4.40 0.54 -26.94
CA GLY A 75 -5.47 1.25 -27.64
C GLY A 75 -6.01 2.46 -26.86
N GLU A 76 -6.91 3.21 -27.47
CA GLU A 76 -7.52 4.41 -26.89
C GLU A 76 -8.31 4.12 -25.60
N ALA A 77 -8.90 2.92 -25.50
CA ALA A 77 -9.72 2.51 -24.36
C ALA A 77 -8.98 1.57 -23.37
N SER A 78 -7.97 2.11 -22.67
CA SER A 78 -7.18 1.42 -21.64
C SER A 78 -8.06 0.81 -20.53
N ILE A 79 -7.81 -0.46 -20.17
CA ILE A 79 -8.48 -1.14 -19.05
C ILE A 79 -7.98 -0.56 -17.73
N GLY A 80 -6.70 -0.22 -17.66
CA GLY A 80 -6.06 0.44 -16.54
C GLY A 80 -6.71 1.78 -16.19
N ASP A 81 -7.07 2.60 -17.18
CA ASP A 81 -7.79 3.86 -16.94
C ASP A 81 -9.14 3.63 -16.27
N ARG A 82 -9.92 2.69 -16.81
CA ARG A 82 -11.23 2.33 -16.25
C ARG A 82 -11.10 1.85 -14.81
N MET A 83 -10.09 1.02 -14.53
CA MET A 83 -9.84 0.53 -13.19
C MET A 83 -9.41 1.64 -12.22
N VAL A 84 -8.48 2.52 -12.63
CA VAL A 84 -8.00 3.64 -11.81
C VAL A 84 -9.12 4.63 -11.53
N ASN A 85 -9.93 4.97 -12.52
CA ASN A 85 -11.06 5.89 -12.38
C ASN A 85 -12.16 5.28 -11.51
N SER A 86 -12.48 3.99 -11.69
CA SER A 86 -13.46 3.30 -10.84
C SER A 86 -13.00 3.25 -9.38
N ALA A 87 -11.71 2.96 -9.14
CA ALA A 87 -11.16 2.99 -7.79
C ALA A 87 -11.23 4.41 -7.17
N ARG A 88 -10.99 5.47 -7.94
CA ARG A 88 -11.15 6.86 -7.46
C ARG A 88 -12.60 7.18 -7.13
N LEU A 89 -13.54 6.81 -8.00
CA LEU A 89 -14.97 7.02 -7.78
C LEU A 89 -15.45 6.29 -6.53
N VAL A 90 -15.10 5.01 -6.37
CA VAL A 90 -15.39 4.23 -5.16
C VAL A 90 -14.80 4.90 -3.92
N SER A 91 -13.57 5.43 -4.01
CA SER A 91 -12.96 6.17 -2.90
C SER A 91 -13.78 7.39 -2.48
N ILE A 92 -14.26 8.18 -3.44
CA ILE A 92 -15.02 9.41 -3.19
C ILE A 92 -16.38 9.06 -2.60
N VAL A 93 -17.09 8.11 -3.19
CA VAL A 93 -18.40 7.64 -2.71
C VAL A 93 -18.28 7.09 -1.29
N LEU A 94 -17.27 6.24 -1.04
CA LEU A 94 -17.05 5.68 0.29
C LEU A 94 -16.70 6.76 1.32
N ALA A 95 -15.84 7.72 0.96
CA ALA A 95 -15.53 8.85 1.83
C ALA A 95 -16.77 9.70 2.15
N LEU A 96 -17.64 9.96 1.17
CA LEU A 96 -18.89 10.69 1.36
C LEU A 96 -19.88 9.94 2.26
N LEU A 97 -20.07 8.64 2.02
CA LEU A 97 -20.94 7.80 2.86
C LEU A 97 -20.46 7.79 4.31
N MET A 98 -19.14 7.63 4.51
CA MET A 98 -18.56 7.65 5.84
C MET A 98 -18.62 9.04 6.49
N PHE A 99 -18.49 10.12 5.71
CA PHE A 99 -18.71 11.48 6.18
C PHE A 99 -20.13 11.65 6.74
N LEU A 100 -21.15 11.24 5.99
CA LEU A 100 -22.54 11.27 6.47
C LEU A 100 -22.74 10.39 7.71
N ALA A 101 -22.09 9.22 7.76
CA ALA A 101 -22.12 8.36 8.95
C ALA A 101 -21.51 9.06 10.17
N GLY A 102 -20.39 9.79 10.01
CA GLY A 102 -19.79 10.59 11.08
C GLY A 102 -20.72 11.69 11.59
N VAL A 103 -21.36 12.44 10.69
CA VAL A 103 -22.37 13.45 11.07
C VAL A 103 -23.52 12.78 11.84
N GLY A 104 -24.01 11.64 11.35
CA GLY A 104 -25.08 10.87 11.98
C GLY A 104 -24.71 10.37 13.37
N VAL A 105 -23.48 9.89 13.57
CA VAL A 105 -22.97 9.45 14.89
C VAL A 105 -22.98 10.62 15.87
N VAL A 106 -22.43 11.77 15.51
CA VAL A 106 -22.42 12.93 16.42
C VAL A 106 -23.85 13.35 16.77
N ARG A 107 -24.74 13.43 15.78
CA ARG A 107 -26.15 13.74 16.04
C ARG A 107 -26.82 12.71 16.95
N GLY A 108 -26.54 11.42 16.74
CA GLY A 108 -27.13 10.32 17.52
C GLY A 108 -26.60 10.21 18.96
N LEU A 109 -25.46 10.84 19.25
CA LEU A 109 -24.89 10.92 20.60
C LEU A 109 -25.48 12.06 21.44
N LEU A 110 -26.33 12.91 20.86
CA LEU A 110 -27.05 13.92 21.61
C LEU A 110 -28.07 13.24 22.52
N THR A 111 -28.00 13.55 23.81
CA THR A 111 -28.96 13.08 24.80
C THR A 111 -29.59 14.27 25.50
N ASP A 112 -30.88 14.17 25.77
CA ASP A 112 -31.56 15.11 26.66
C ASP A 112 -31.09 14.84 28.11
N TYR A 113 -30.79 15.90 28.85
CA TYR A 113 -30.44 15.84 30.27
C TYR A 113 -31.09 17.02 30.99
N SER A 114 -31.47 16.81 32.24
CA SER A 114 -32.02 17.86 33.10
C SER A 114 -30.96 18.34 34.07
N TYR A 115 -30.90 19.65 34.30
CA TYR A 115 -30.07 20.23 35.35
C TYR A 115 -30.87 21.28 36.12
N GLU A 116 -30.50 21.52 37.36
CA GLU A 116 -31.07 22.59 38.17
C GLU A 116 -30.23 23.86 37.95
N GLU A 117 -30.86 24.92 37.45
CA GLU A 117 -30.27 26.24 37.34
C GLU A 117 -30.78 27.13 38.46
N MET A 118 -29.86 27.80 39.13
CA MET A 118 -30.19 28.78 40.15
C MET A 118 -30.50 30.11 39.45
N ARG A 119 -31.78 30.49 39.36
CA ARG A 119 -32.19 31.77 38.76
C ARG A 119 -32.51 32.78 39.85
N LEU A 120 -31.99 33.99 39.70
CA LEU A 120 -32.42 35.13 40.51
C LEU A 120 -33.81 35.53 40.03
N VAL A 121 -34.80 35.40 40.91
CA VAL A 121 -36.15 35.89 40.64
C VAL A 121 -36.21 37.34 41.09
N ALA A 122 -36.66 38.24 40.21
CA ALA A 122 -36.88 39.62 40.59
C ALA A 122 -37.81 39.67 41.81
N ALA A 123 -37.45 40.47 42.82
CA ALA A 123 -38.27 40.62 44.00
C ALA A 123 -39.71 40.98 43.58
N PRO A 124 -40.74 40.40 44.22
CA PRO A 124 -42.12 40.63 43.83
C PRO A 124 -42.42 42.14 43.76
N GLU A 125 -43.10 42.56 42.69
CA GLU A 125 -43.43 43.96 42.41
C GLU A 125 -44.03 44.63 43.66
N GLY A 126 -43.32 45.63 44.19
CA GLY A 126 -43.67 46.32 45.44
C GLY A 126 -42.60 46.26 46.53
N THR A 127 -41.61 45.37 46.39
CA THR A 127 -40.46 45.32 47.30
C THR A 127 -39.35 46.21 46.75
N VAL A 128 -39.29 47.47 47.19
CA VAL A 128 -38.16 48.34 46.87
C VAL A 128 -36.97 47.78 47.63
N ALA A 129 -36.00 47.20 46.90
CA ALA A 129 -34.72 46.82 47.48
C ALA A 129 -34.05 48.10 47.98
N THR A 130 -34.08 48.32 49.30
CA THR A 130 -33.58 49.54 49.94
C THR A 130 -32.20 49.33 50.55
N ARG A 131 -31.73 48.08 50.64
CA ARG A 131 -30.38 47.72 51.05
C ARG A 131 -29.71 46.78 50.05
N VAL A 132 -28.39 46.93 49.92
CA VAL A 132 -27.50 46.01 49.19
C VAL A 132 -27.55 44.59 49.79
N ASP A 133 -28.01 44.45 51.04
CA ASP A 133 -28.15 43.18 51.76
C ASP A 133 -29.55 42.54 51.65
N ASP A 134 -30.47 43.09 50.84
CA ASP A 134 -31.80 42.49 50.70
C ASP A 134 -31.68 41.10 50.03
N PRO A 135 -32.22 40.04 50.66
CA PRO A 135 -32.04 38.67 50.18
C PRO A 135 -32.70 38.52 48.80
N VAL A 136 -31.89 38.33 47.77
CA VAL A 136 -32.41 38.00 46.43
C VAL A 136 -33.09 36.64 46.52
N ALA A 137 -34.36 36.58 46.12
CA ALA A 137 -35.08 35.32 46.05
C ALA A 137 -34.41 34.43 45.00
N VAL A 138 -33.92 33.28 45.45
CA VAL A 138 -33.27 32.28 44.60
C VAL A 138 -34.27 31.15 44.36
N GLU A 139 -34.62 30.91 43.10
CA GLU A 139 -35.44 29.77 42.72
C GLU A 139 -34.58 28.74 41.96
N ASN A 140 -34.70 27.48 42.37
CA ASN A 140 -34.10 26.36 41.64
C ASN A 140 -35.05 25.97 40.51
N VAL A 141 -34.68 26.28 39.27
CA VAL A 141 -35.46 25.94 38.08
C VAL A 141 -34.81 24.74 37.41
N THR A 142 -35.54 23.63 37.25
CA THR A 142 -35.07 22.49 36.47
C THR A 142 -35.19 22.82 34.98
N GLU A 143 -34.07 22.96 34.29
CA GLU A 143 -34.01 23.16 32.85
C GLU A 143 -33.69 21.85 32.12
N GLN A 144 -34.44 21.58 31.05
CA GLN A 144 -34.10 20.51 30.11
C GLN A 144 -33.16 21.05 29.05
N ALA A 145 -31.99 20.42 28.91
CA ALA A 145 -31.02 20.73 27.87
C ALA A 145 -30.60 19.49 27.09
N ARG A 146 -29.94 19.74 25.95
CA ARG A 146 -29.31 18.72 25.12
C ARG A 146 -27.82 18.80 25.26
N GLY A 147 -27.18 17.65 25.42
CA GLY A 147 -25.75 17.60 25.66
C GLY A 147 -25.11 16.31 25.19
N PHE A 148 -23.78 16.34 25.16
CA PHE A 148 -22.97 15.16 24.98
C PHE A 148 -22.47 14.65 26.32
N ASN A 149 -22.68 13.35 26.58
CA ASN A 149 -21.92 12.67 27.60
C ASN A 149 -20.47 12.53 27.13
N VAL A 150 -19.53 13.17 27.82
CA VAL A 150 -18.10 13.24 27.44
C VAL A 150 -17.49 11.86 27.27
N TRP A 151 -17.78 10.92 28.18
CA TRP A 151 -17.22 9.56 28.13
C TRP A 151 -17.72 8.79 26.91
N ILE A 152 -19.03 8.79 26.70
CA ILE A 152 -19.64 8.10 25.55
C ILE A 152 -19.12 8.73 24.25
N PHE A 153 -19.05 10.06 24.20
CA PHE A 153 -18.54 10.78 23.05
C PHE A 153 -17.10 10.37 22.72
N LEU A 154 -16.17 10.42 23.70
CA LEU A 154 -14.78 9.99 23.51
C LEU A 154 -14.67 8.51 23.12
N ALA A 155 -15.41 7.63 23.81
CA ALA A 155 -15.37 6.20 23.57
C ALA A 155 -15.84 5.84 22.15
N VAL A 156 -16.96 6.42 21.68
CA VAL A 156 -17.52 6.14 20.36
C VAL A 156 -16.72 6.81 19.25
N THR A 157 -16.36 8.08 19.42
CA THR A 157 -15.70 8.84 18.36
C THR A 157 -14.22 8.52 18.22
N LEU A 158 -13.49 8.28 19.32
CA LEU A 158 -12.05 8.01 19.30
C LEU A 158 -11.73 6.58 19.72
N GLY A 159 -12.26 6.12 20.85
CA GLY A 159 -11.94 4.80 21.42
C GLY A 159 -12.19 3.66 20.43
N PHE A 160 -13.41 3.57 19.90
CA PHE A 160 -13.79 2.55 18.92
C PHE A 160 -12.94 2.61 17.66
N GLN A 161 -12.63 3.81 17.16
CA GLN A 161 -11.76 3.98 15.98
C GLN A 161 -10.35 3.44 16.23
N TRP A 162 -9.77 3.73 17.40
CA TRP A 162 -8.45 3.25 17.78
C TRP A 162 -8.43 1.74 17.99
N CYS A 163 -9.47 1.17 18.60
CA CYS A 163 -9.63 -0.28 18.69
C CYS A 163 -9.63 -0.94 17.30
N LEU A 164 -10.37 -0.37 16.33
CA LEU A 164 -10.38 -0.88 14.95
C LEU A 164 -9.03 -0.73 14.26
N LEU A 165 -8.32 0.40 14.46
CA LEU A 165 -6.98 0.61 13.92
C LEU A 165 -5.97 -0.39 14.47
N LEU A 166 -5.96 -0.56 15.80
CA LEU A 166 -5.07 -1.49 16.49
C LEU A 166 -5.39 -2.94 16.10
N ALA A 167 -6.65 -3.31 16.04
CA ALA A 167 -7.07 -4.63 15.57
C ALA A 167 -6.65 -4.87 14.11
N GLY A 168 -6.77 -3.86 13.24
CA GLY A 168 -6.30 -3.92 11.86
C GLY A 168 -4.77 -4.05 11.75
N PHE A 169 -4.03 -3.33 12.59
CA PHE A 169 -2.57 -3.37 12.64
C PHE A 169 -2.05 -4.70 13.21
N LEU A 170 -2.57 -5.14 14.36
CA LEU A 170 -2.27 -6.44 14.97
C LEU A 170 -2.67 -7.57 14.04
N GLY A 171 -3.83 -7.45 13.43
CA GLY A 171 -4.29 -8.28 12.32
C GLY A 171 -3.19 -8.36 11.28
N TYR A 172 -2.87 -7.28 10.58
CA TYR A 172 -1.81 -7.25 9.55
C TYR A 172 -0.47 -7.85 10.01
N TRP A 173 -0.01 -7.54 11.23
CA TRP A 173 1.25 -8.03 11.77
C TRP A 173 1.25 -9.54 12.02
N LEU A 174 0.23 -10.06 12.73
CA LEU A 174 0.04 -11.49 12.96
C LEU A 174 -0.25 -12.23 11.64
N TRP A 175 -1.01 -11.59 10.74
CA TRP A 175 -1.44 -12.15 9.46
C TRP A 175 -0.35 -12.21 8.40
N ARG A 176 0.74 -11.46 8.53
CA ARG A 176 1.92 -11.60 7.65
C ARG A 176 2.42 -13.05 7.60
N LYS A 177 2.08 -13.87 8.62
CA LYS A 177 2.36 -15.30 8.66
C LYS A 177 1.23 -16.21 8.11
N TRP A 178 -0.04 -15.77 7.99
CA TRP A 178 -1.22 -16.66 7.87
C TRP A 178 -2.29 -16.27 6.79
N THR A 179 -1.91 -15.69 5.65
CA THR A 179 -2.60 -15.52 4.32
C THR A 179 -4.16 -15.58 4.06
N GLY A 180 -5.10 -15.55 5.02
CA GLY A 180 -6.52 -15.89 4.78
C GLY A 180 -7.63 -14.81 4.77
N THR A 181 -7.60 -13.74 5.60
CA THR A 181 -8.83 -12.91 5.84
C THR A 181 -8.98 -11.62 5.06
N LEU A 182 -7.95 -11.17 4.33
CA LEU A 182 -8.11 -10.06 3.37
C LEU A 182 -9.19 -10.36 2.32
N THR A 183 -9.61 -11.62 2.20
CA THR A 183 -10.65 -12.08 1.27
C THR A 183 -11.99 -11.39 1.43
N MET A 184 -12.46 -11.01 2.64
CA MET A 184 -13.78 -10.35 2.81
C MET A 184 -13.77 -8.90 2.30
N LEU A 185 -12.84 -8.07 2.79
CA LEU A 185 -12.68 -6.69 2.36
C LEU A 185 -12.28 -6.60 0.88
N GLU A 186 -11.45 -7.53 0.41
CA GLU A 186 -11.11 -7.64 -0.99
C GLU A 186 -12.30 -8.04 -1.85
N LYS A 187 -13.15 -8.97 -1.40
CA LYS A 187 -14.41 -9.31 -2.09
C LYS A 187 -15.33 -8.10 -2.19
N ALA A 188 -15.46 -7.32 -1.12
CA ALA A 188 -16.28 -6.11 -1.10
C ALA A 188 -15.71 -5.02 -2.03
N ALA A 189 -14.39 -4.77 -1.98
CA ALA A 189 -13.72 -3.83 -2.88
C ALA A 189 -13.84 -4.29 -4.34
N ARG A 190 -13.66 -5.59 -4.62
CA ARG A 190 -13.84 -6.17 -5.94
C ARG A 190 -15.27 -6.02 -6.43
N TRP A 191 -16.26 -6.28 -5.57
CA TRP A 191 -17.66 -6.10 -5.90
C TRP A 191 -17.98 -4.64 -6.21
N GLY A 192 -17.51 -3.70 -5.38
CA GLY A 192 -17.68 -2.26 -5.60
C GLY A 192 -17.01 -1.77 -6.88
N ILE A 193 -15.76 -2.17 -7.13
CA ILE A 193 -15.03 -1.83 -8.37
C ILE A 193 -15.73 -2.44 -9.59
N ALA A 194 -16.16 -3.70 -9.53
CA ALA A 194 -16.86 -4.36 -10.63
C ALA A 194 -18.22 -3.72 -10.93
N LYS A 195 -18.95 -3.25 -9.91
CA LYS A 195 -20.22 -2.54 -10.09
C LYS A 195 -20.04 -1.13 -10.67
N CYS A 196 -18.96 -0.44 -10.29
CA CYS A 196 -18.68 0.92 -10.78
C CYS A 196 -17.94 0.93 -12.13
N SER A 197 -17.29 -0.17 -12.52
CA SER A 197 -16.60 -0.28 -13.80
C SER A 197 -17.61 -0.52 -14.93
N VAL A 198 -17.59 0.32 -15.95
CA VAL A 198 -18.44 0.23 -17.17
C VAL A 198 -17.97 -0.92 -18.10
N GLY A 199 -17.66 -2.08 -17.53
CA GLY A 199 -17.14 -3.24 -18.25
C GLY A 199 -16.77 -4.35 -17.27
N LYS A 200 -17.10 -5.60 -17.63
CA LYS A 200 -16.74 -6.77 -16.83
C LYS A 200 -15.22 -6.94 -16.89
N ILE A 201 -14.53 -6.58 -15.80
CA ILE A 201 -13.12 -6.95 -15.62
C ILE A 201 -13.08 -8.48 -15.54
N ASP A 202 -12.28 -9.10 -16.41
CA ASP A 202 -12.06 -10.54 -16.40
C ASP A 202 -11.63 -11.00 -14.98
N PRO A 203 -12.36 -11.91 -14.33
CA PRO A 203 -11.95 -12.49 -13.05
C PRO A 203 -10.55 -13.12 -13.13
N GLY A 204 -10.16 -13.66 -14.30
CA GLY A 204 -8.84 -14.19 -14.56
C GLY A 204 -7.75 -13.12 -14.42
N LEU A 205 -7.98 -11.94 -14.99
CA LEU A 205 -7.08 -10.79 -14.85
C LEU A 205 -6.88 -10.39 -13.38
N TRP A 206 -7.96 -10.33 -12.59
CA TRP A 206 -7.84 -10.04 -11.16
C TRP A 206 -6.99 -11.07 -10.42
N ASN A 207 -7.19 -12.35 -10.70
CA ASN A 207 -6.42 -13.43 -10.10
C ASN A 207 -4.95 -13.39 -10.55
N ARG A 208 -4.67 -13.00 -11.80
CA ARG A 208 -3.30 -12.76 -12.29
C ARG A 208 -2.63 -11.62 -11.53
N LEU A 209 -3.30 -10.47 -11.44
CA LEU A 209 -2.85 -9.29 -10.68
C LEU A 209 -2.58 -9.60 -9.19
N LYS A 210 -3.35 -10.53 -8.60
CA LYS A 210 -3.20 -10.95 -7.19
C LYS A 210 -2.12 -12.00 -6.97
N SER A 211 -2.06 -13.01 -7.84
CA SER A 211 -1.18 -14.17 -7.66
C SER A 211 0.24 -13.88 -8.10
N ARG A 212 0.42 -13.16 -9.21
CA ARG A 212 1.68 -12.95 -9.96
C ARG A 212 2.36 -11.64 -9.61
N ALA A 213 2.36 -11.36 -8.32
CA ALA A 213 2.75 -10.06 -7.87
C ALA A 213 3.27 -10.19 -6.45
N ARG A 214 4.38 -10.90 -6.24
CA ARG A 214 5.10 -10.75 -4.96
C ARG A 214 5.55 -9.29 -4.79
N GLY A 215 5.75 -8.56 -5.89
CA GLY A 215 5.85 -7.09 -5.95
C GLY A 215 4.50 -6.34 -6.07
N GLY A 216 3.55 -6.80 -6.89
CA GLY A 216 2.27 -6.08 -7.10
C GLY A 216 1.14 -6.35 -6.09
N ARG A 217 1.22 -7.39 -5.24
CA ARG A 217 0.38 -7.55 -4.03
C ARG A 217 0.58 -6.34 -3.12
N GLY A 218 1.82 -5.83 -3.09
CA GLY A 218 2.13 -4.56 -2.45
C GLY A 218 1.30 -3.43 -3.06
N VAL A 219 1.36 -3.23 -4.38
CA VAL A 219 0.67 -2.13 -5.05
C VAL A 219 -0.85 -2.16 -4.82
N PHE A 220 -1.52 -3.29 -5.05
CA PHE A 220 -2.97 -3.39 -4.84
C PHE A 220 -3.36 -3.34 -3.36
N GLY A 221 -2.55 -3.93 -2.48
CA GLY A 221 -2.74 -3.82 -1.04
C GLY A 221 -2.68 -2.37 -0.57
N TRP A 222 -1.66 -1.61 -0.98
CA TRP A 222 -1.53 -0.20 -0.66
C TRP A 222 -2.66 0.64 -1.25
N ARG A 223 -3.11 0.31 -2.48
CA ARG A 223 -4.27 0.96 -3.10
C ARG A 223 -5.54 0.74 -2.29
N LEU A 224 -5.80 -0.49 -1.84
CA LEU A 224 -6.94 -0.83 -1.00
C LEU A 224 -6.87 -0.12 0.36
N THR A 225 -5.69 -0.15 1.01
CA THR A 225 -5.45 0.60 2.25
C THR A 225 -5.75 2.08 2.06
N ARG A 226 -5.34 2.67 0.95
CA ARG A 226 -5.63 4.08 0.63
C ARG A 226 -7.13 4.36 0.51
N LEU A 227 -7.91 3.44 -0.09
CA LEU A 227 -9.38 3.55 -0.16
C LEU A 227 -10.01 3.51 1.23
N LEU A 228 -9.58 2.57 2.09
CA LEU A 228 -10.08 2.44 3.46
C LEU A 228 -9.71 3.65 4.32
N GLN A 229 -8.52 4.20 4.16
CA GLN A 229 -8.13 5.42 4.89
C GLN A 229 -8.86 6.65 4.37
N ALA A 230 -9.18 6.75 3.07
CA ALA A 230 -10.04 7.83 2.57
C ALA A 230 -11.44 7.77 3.22
N ALA A 231 -11.98 6.57 3.43
CA ALA A 231 -13.22 6.35 4.18
C ALA A 231 -13.09 6.85 5.63
N GLY A 232 -11.99 6.49 6.32
CA GLY A 232 -11.70 6.92 7.68
C GLY A 232 -11.49 8.44 7.81
N VAL A 233 -10.85 9.08 6.83
CA VAL A 233 -10.73 10.54 6.72
C VAL A 233 -12.12 11.17 6.56
N GLY A 234 -12.93 10.65 5.64
CA GLY A 234 -14.32 11.08 5.45
C GLY A 234 -15.13 11.01 6.75
N TYR A 235 -15.06 9.89 7.47
CA TYR A 235 -15.71 9.71 8.78
C TYR A 235 -15.32 10.80 9.79
N ASN A 236 -14.02 11.06 9.96
CA ASN A 236 -13.54 12.05 10.94
C ASN A 236 -13.89 13.49 10.53
N LEU A 237 -13.85 13.82 9.24
CA LEU A 237 -14.37 15.09 8.75
C LEU A 237 -15.88 15.22 9.04
N GLY A 238 -16.61 14.11 8.92
CA GLY A 238 -18.03 14.02 9.30
C GLY A 238 -18.26 14.25 10.79
N LEU A 239 -17.43 13.68 11.66
CA LEU A 239 -17.49 13.93 13.10
C LEU A 239 -17.25 15.41 13.42
N LEU A 240 -16.23 16.03 12.81
CA LEU A 240 -15.92 17.44 13.00
C LEU A 240 -17.07 18.34 12.50
N ALA A 241 -17.60 18.07 11.30
CA ALA A 241 -18.71 18.82 10.73
C ALA A 241 -20.00 18.62 11.54
N GLY A 242 -20.26 17.41 12.01
CA GLY A 242 -21.39 17.09 12.89
C GLY A 242 -21.30 17.83 14.21
N LEU A 243 -20.12 17.84 14.84
CA LEU A 243 -19.87 18.56 16.09
C LEU A 243 -20.08 20.07 15.88
N PHE A 244 -19.51 20.62 14.81
CA PHE A 244 -19.71 22.02 14.43
C PHE A 244 -21.19 22.35 14.21
N GLY A 245 -21.92 21.54 13.46
CA GLY A 245 -23.35 21.74 13.24
C GLY A 245 -24.17 21.67 14.54
N CYS A 246 -23.84 20.75 15.43
CA CYS A 246 -24.52 20.65 16.73
C CYS A 246 -24.28 21.89 17.60
N LEU A 247 -23.04 22.35 17.68
CA LEU A 247 -22.68 23.52 18.46
C LEU A 247 -23.27 24.81 17.90
N TRP A 248 -23.24 24.96 16.58
CA TRP A 248 -23.70 26.19 15.92
C TRP A 248 -25.23 26.31 15.88
N PHE A 249 -25.95 25.20 15.69
CA PHE A 249 -27.39 25.24 15.45
C PHE A 249 -28.25 24.71 16.59
N MET A 250 -27.72 23.93 17.54
CA MET A 250 -28.52 23.20 18.53
C MET A 250 -28.23 23.55 20.00
N ASN A 251 -27.40 24.58 20.26
CA ASN A 251 -27.02 25.05 21.60
C ASN A 251 -26.74 23.91 22.59
N VAL A 252 -25.74 23.10 22.23
CA VAL A 252 -25.46 21.84 22.92
C VAL A 252 -24.46 22.05 24.07
N GLY A 253 -24.77 21.48 25.23
CA GLY A 253 -23.88 21.44 26.39
C GLY A 253 -23.05 20.17 26.51
N TYR A 254 -22.24 20.09 27.56
CA TYR A 254 -21.44 18.90 27.89
C TYR A 254 -21.68 18.50 29.34
N PHE A 255 -21.72 17.19 29.58
CA PHE A 255 -21.80 16.61 30.91
C PHE A 255 -21.03 15.29 30.93
N TRP A 256 -20.64 14.81 32.10
CA TRP A 256 -19.83 13.60 32.20
C TRP A 256 -20.21 12.67 33.35
N GLU A 257 -21.26 13.03 34.11
CA GLU A 257 -21.78 12.22 35.20
C GLU A 257 -22.01 10.77 34.74
N THR A 258 -21.59 9.85 35.60
CA THR A 258 -21.66 8.42 35.37
C THR A 258 -21.99 7.72 36.67
N SER A 259 -22.80 6.67 36.58
CA SER A 259 -23.14 5.81 37.71
C SER A 259 -22.00 4.89 38.15
N LEU A 260 -20.90 4.84 37.40
CA LEU A 260 -19.76 3.97 37.66
C LEU A 260 -18.66 4.71 38.46
N PRO A 261 -18.31 4.25 39.69
CA PRO A 261 -17.35 4.93 40.57
C PRO A 261 -15.96 5.14 39.94
N GLN A 262 -15.54 4.21 39.09
CA GLN A 262 -14.24 4.23 38.42
C GLN A 262 -14.10 5.26 37.29
N PHE A 263 -15.21 5.81 36.80
CA PHE A 263 -15.24 6.82 35.73
C PHE A 263 -15.54 8.23 36.27
N GLY A 264 -15.07 8.51 37.50
CA GLY A 264 -15.24 9.83 38.13
C GLY A 264 -14.28 10.90 37.61
N GLU A 265 -14.37 12.07 38.23
CA GLU A 265 -13.61 13.29 37.90
C GLU A 265 -12.11 13.05 37.69
N GLN A 266 -11.47 12.33 38.62
CA GLN A 266 -10.02 12.07 38.56
C GLN A 266 -9.62 11.31 37.28
N SER A 267 -10.44 10.36 36.84
CA SER A 267 -10.16 9.61 35.62
C SER A 267 -10.36 10.49 34.38
N LEU A 268 -11.37 11.35 34.40
CA LEU A 268 -11.65 12.30 33.32
C LEU A 268 -10.50 13.30 33.20
N ASN A 269 -10.10 13.91 34.31
CA ASN A 269 -8.98 14.84 34.39
C ASN A 269 -7.69 14.23 33.85
N ARG A 270 -7.38 12.97 34.20
CA ARG A 270 -6.19 12.29 33.65
C ARG A 270 -6.29 12.09 32.14
N VAL A 271 -7.43 11.63 31.64
CA VAL A 271 -7.63 11.39 30.20
C VAL A 271 -7.55 12.70 29.42
N THR A 272 -8.25 13.74 29.88
CA THR A 272 -8.24 15.06 29.23
C THR A 272 -6.86 15.71 29.33
N GLN A 273 -6.14 15.56 30.43
CA GLN A 273 -4.75 16.01 30.57
C GLN A 273 -3.82 15.33 29.57
N VAL A 274 -3.89 13.99 29.43
CA VAL A 274 -3.09 13.26 28.44
C VAL A 274 -3.42 13.71 27.02
N MET A 275 -4.71 13.84 26.70
CA MET A 275 -5.17 14.25 25.37
C MET A 275 -4.90 15.73 25.06
N SER A 276 -4.77 16.58 26.07
CA SER A 276 -4.47 18.01 25.91
C SER A 276 -2.99 18.34 25.97
N SER A 277 -2.14 17.36 26.29
CA SER A 277 -0.69 17.53 26.33
C SER A 277 -0.08 18.21 25.08
N PRO A 278 -0.55 17.98 23.84
CA PRO A 278 -0.01 18.64 22.66
C PRO A 278 -0.36 20.14 22.58
N THR A 279 -1.38 20.58 23.33
CA THR A 279 -1.80 22.00 23.44
C THR A 279 -1.28 22.67 24.70
N GLY A 280 -0.41 22.01 25.47
CA GLY A 280 0.12 22.55 26.73
C GLY A 280 -0.89 22.53 27.89
N HIS A 281 -1.83 21.57 27.91
CA HIS A 281 -2.81 21.37 28.99
C HIS A 281 -3.82 22.51 29.21
N HIS A 282 -4.00 23.39 28.23
CA HIS A 282 -4.90 24.54 28.36
C HIS A 282 -6.39 24.17 28.27
N TYR A 283 -6.73 22.98 27.72
CA TYR A 283 -8.12 22.61 27.41
C TYR A 283 -8.41 21.13 27.67
N PRO A 284 -9.51 20.77 28.32
CA PRO A 284 -10.29 21.62 29.21
C PRO A 284 -9.44 21.94 30.46
N GLY A 285 -9.39 23.19 30.88
CA GLY A 285 -8.82 23.52 32.19
C GLY A 285 -9.63 22.87 33.32
N GLU A 286 -9.01 22.69 34.50
CA GLU A 286 -9.65 22.08 35.69
C GLU A 286 -11.02 22.72 35.99
N GLN A 287 -11.10 24.05 35.90
CA GLN A 287 -12.34 24.83 36.05
C GLN A 287 -13.46 24.41 35.09
N ALA A 288 -13.15 24.01 33.85
CA ALA A 288 -14.17 23.57 32.90
C ALA A 288 -14.70 22.17 33.21
N VAL A 289 -13.86 21.32 33.83
CA VAL A 289 -14.27 20.00 34.32
C VAL A 289 -15.14 20.16 35.56
N GLU A 290 -14.71 20.99 36.51
CA GLU A 290 -15.44 21.34 37.73
C GLU A 290 -16.79 22.01 37.43
N ILE A 291 -16.83 23.03 36.56
CA ILE A 291 -18.08 23.70 36.17
C ILE A 291 -19.06 22.74 35.47
N SER A 292 -18.55 21.79 34.69
CA SER A 292 -19.39 20.74 34.07
C SER A 292 -19.86 19.65 35.06
N GLN A 293 -19.37 19.69 36.30
CA GLN A 293 -19.73 18.84 37.43
C GLN A 293 -20.78 19.50 38.34
N ILE A 294 -21.01 20.82 38.20
CA ILE A 294 -21.80 21.57 39.18
C ILE A 294 -23.26 21.14 39.12
N ARG A 295 -23.59 20.31 40.12
CA ARG A 295 -24.93 20.08 40.61
C ARG A 295 -25.37 21.11 41.66
N HIS A 296 -24.52 21.98 42.26
CA HIS A 296 -25.05 22.83 43.35
C HIS A 296 -24.31 24.10 43.83
N GLN A 297 -23.15 24.53 43.32
CA GLN A 297 -22.39 25.62 43.96
C GLN A 297 -21.73 26.57 42.95
N LEU A 298 -22.51 27.48 42.37
CA LEU A 298 -21.96 28.80 42.10
C LEU A 298 -22.11 29.56 43.41
N ASP A 299 -21.00 29.84 44.07
CA ASP A 299 -20.99 30.76 45.20
C ASP A 299 -21.54 32.11 44.70
N MET A 300 -22.46 32.73 45.45
CA MET A 300 -23.16 33.95 45.04
C MET A 300 -22.18 35.08 44.65
N GLY A 301 -20.96 35.05 45.21
CA GLY A 301 -19.87 35.97 44.87
C GLY A 301 -19.38 35.86 43.42
N ASP A 302 -19.27 34.65 42.86
CA ASP A 302 -18.80 34.43 41.48
C ASP A 302 -19.86 34.76 40.44
N PHE A 303 -21.15 34.59 40.79
CA PHE A 303 -22.28 35.00 39.95
C PHE A 303 -22.34 36.53 39.78
N ILE A 304 -22.12 37.29 40.86
CA ILE A 304 -22.09 38.76 40.84
C ILE A 304 -20.84 39.29 40.12
N ALA A 305 -19.69 38.61 40.24
CA ALA A 305 -18.47 38.95 39.49
C ALA A 305 -18.57 38.62 37.98
N ALA A 306 -19.28 37.56 37.60
CA ALA A 306 -19.53 37.21 36.21
C ALA A 306 -20.44 38.21 35.49
N LEU A 307 -21.40 38.82 36.21
CA LEU A 307 -22.29 39.87 35.71
C LEU A 307 -21.55 41.15 35.29
N THR A 308 -20.32 41.37 35.75
CA THR A 308 -19.61 42.64 35.55
C THR A 308 -18.64 42.64 34.35
N HIS A 309 -18.01 41.53 33.93
CA HIS A 309 -16.99 41.61 32.86
C HIS A 309 -16.70 40.41 31.91
N SER A 310 -17.44 39.28 31.90
CA SER A 310 -17.17 38.23 30.87
C SER A 310 -18.31 37.22 30.65
N LEU A 311 -18.19 36.39 29.60
CA LEU A 311 -19.14 35.30 29.27
C LEU A 311 -19.52 34.47 30.51
N PRO A 312 -20.79 34.04 30.67
CA PRO A 312 -21.21 33.16 31.77
C PRO A 312 -20.28 31.94 31.93
N PRO A 313 -19.92 31.53 33.17
CA PRO A 313 -18.95 30.45 33.42
C PRO A 313 -19.26 29.16 32.66
N ARG A 314 -20.55 28.80 32.54
CA ARG A 314 -21.02 27.63 31.79
C ARG A 314 -20.78 27.74 30.28
N GLN A 315 -20.98 28.92 29.69
CA GLN A 315 -20.70 29.14 28.27
C GLN A 315 -19.20 29.05 28.00
N LYS A 316 -18.37 29.57 28.91
CA LYS A 316 -16.91 29.42 28.87
C LYS A 316 -16.49 27.95 28.99
N ALA A 317 -17.10 27.19 29.90
CA ALA A 317 -16.85 25.75 30.04
C ALA A 317 -17.25 24.98 28.77
N ASN A 318 -18.43 25.26 28.20
CA ASN A 318 -18.89 24.65 26.95
C ASN A 318 -17.95 24.97 25.77
N LEU A 319 -17.46 26.21 25.68
CA LEU A 319 -16.49 26.61 24.66
C LEU A 319 -15.17 25.84 24.82
N ASN A 320 -14.65 25.74 26.05
CA ASN A 320 -13.43 24.98 26.33
C ASN A 320 -13.57 23.51 25.97
N TRP A 321 -14.71 22.88 26.32
CA TRP A 321 -15.01 21.51 25.93
C TRP A 321 -15.12 21.35 24.41
N SER A 322 -15.80 22.28 23.73
CA SER A 322 -15.90 22.30 22.28
C SER A 322 -14.53 22.33 21.61
N ILE A 323 -13.68 23.28 22.02
CA ILE A 323 -12.32 23.43 21.51
C ILE A 323 -11.51 22.15 21.77
N PHE A 324 -11.61 21.60 22.97
CA PHE A 324 -10.97 20.33 23.33
C PHE A 324 -11.41 19.18 22.41
N PHE A 325 -12.70 19.04 22.13
CA PHE A 325 -13.20 17.97 21.26
C PHE A 325 -12.81 18.17 19.81
N PHE A 326 -12.86 19.39 19.27
CA PHE A 326 -12.36 19.69 17.93
C PHE A 326 -10.89 19.31 17.80
N PHE A 327 -10.07 19.75 18.75
CA PHE A 327 -8.65 19.44 18.76
C PHE A 327 -8.40 17.94 18.90
N SER A 328 -9.10 17.29 19.83
CA SER A 328 -8.97 15.85 20.07
C SER A 328 -9.36 15.02 18.85
N LEU A 329 -10.48 15.36 18.20
CA LEU A 329 -10.91 14.71 16.96
C LEU A 329 -9.95 14.99 15.81
N ALA A 330 -9.42 16.20 15.69
CA ALA A 330 -8.46 16.55 14.65
C ALA A 330 -7.13 15.82 14.85
N LEU A 331 -6.59 15.82 16.07
CA LEU A 331 -5.26 15.31 16.36
C LEU A 331 -5.24 13.80 16.58
N TYR A 332 -6.20 13.23 17.32
CA TYR A 332 -6.21 11.79 17.62
C TYR A 332 -7.14 10.99 16.71
N GLY A 333 -8.07 11.65 16.01
CA GLY A 333 -8.95 11.01 15.02
C GLY A 333 -8.44 11.18 13.60
N LEU A 334 -8.40 12.43 13.10
CA LEU A 334 -8.14 12.75 11.69
C LEU A 334 -6.65 12.62 11.32
N LEU A 335 -5.73 13.15 12.12
CA LEU A 335 -4.30 13.16 11.77
C LEU A 335 -3.72 11.75 11.55
N PRO A 336 -3.96 10.73 12.41
CA PRO A 336 -3.46 9.37 12.16
C PRO A 336 -3.99 8.81 10.84
N ARG A 337 -5.25 9.12 10.48
CA ARG A 337 -5.85 8.69 9.20
C ARG A 337 -5.17 9.35 8.01
N LEU A 338 -4.88 10.65 8.10
CA LEU A 338 -4.14 11.37 7.07
C LEU A 338 -2.72 10.81 6.91
N LEU A 339 -2.01 10.56 8.00
CA LEU A 339 -0.67 9.96 7.98
C LEU A 339 -0.68 8.56 7.35
N MET A 340 -1.66 7.71 7.71
CA MET A 340 -1.83 6.40 7.09
C MET A 340 -2.21 6.48 5.62
N TRP A 341 -3.03 7.46 5.23
CA TRP A 341 -3.41 7.69 3.84
C TRP A 341 -2.23 8.13 2.98
N VAL A 342 -1.44 9.11 3.46
CA VAL A 342 -0.22 9.59 2.80
C VAL A 342 0.83 8.49 2.72
N SER A 343 1.05 7.73 3.80
CA SER A 343 2.01 6.62 3.79
C SER A 343 1.59 5.51 2.82
N ALA A 344 0.30 5.16 2.75
CA ALA A 344 -0.21 4.20 1.76
C ALA A 344 0.02 4.70 0.32
N TRP A 345 -0.20 5.98 0.04
CA TRP A 345 0.09 6.58 -1.26
C TRP A 345 1.59 6.55 -1.61
N TRP A 346 2.45 6.87 -0.65
CA TRP A 346 3.90 6.82 -0.84
C TRP A 346 4.40 5.38 -1.06
N MET A 347 3.90 4.43 -0.27
CA MET A 347 4.24 3.01 -0.39
C MET A 347 3.73 2.40 -1.69
N GLU A 348 2.55 2.80 -2.17
CA GLU A 348 2.05 2.42 -3.50
C GLU A 348 3.02 2.90 -4.59
N ARG A 349 3.47 4.16 -4.53
CA ARG A 349 4.44 4.72 -5.48
C ARG A 349 5.79 4.02 -5.40
N ARG A 350 6.27 3.70 -4.21
CA ARG A 350 7.53 2.97 -3.99
C ARG A 350 7.43 1.55 -4.55
N ALA A 351 6.31 0.87 -4.34
CA ALA A 351 6.05 -0.47 -4.87
C ALA A 351 6.00 -0.45 -6.40
N LEU A 352 5.34 0.53 -7.01
CA LEU A 352 5.32 0.72 -8.47
C LEU A 352 6.73 1.03 -9.04
N ALA A 353 7.52 1.83 -8.31
CA ALA A 353 8.89 2.14 -8.71
C ALA A 353 9.80 0.90 -8.68
N GLY A 354 9.55 -0.01 -7.74
CA GLY A 354 10.27 -1.26 -7.55
C GLY A 354 9.87 -2.42 -8.45
N LEU A 355 8.92 -2.24 -9.38
CA LEU A 355 8.55 -3.28 -10.35
C LEU A 355 9.75 -3.60 -11.25
N ASP A 356 10.19 -4.85 -11.18
CA ASP A 356 11.39 -5.35 -11.85
C ASP A 356 11.09 -6.25 -13.04
N PHE A 357 9.84 -6.70 -13.21
CA PHE A 357 9.40 -7.62 -14.26
C PHE A 357 10.30 -8.87 -14.35
N GLN A 358 10.72 -9.39 -13.20
CA GLN A 358 11.58 -10.58 -13.08
C GLN A 358 10.81 -11.87 -12.88
N GLU A 359 9.47 -11.81 -12.78
CA GLU A 359 8.67 -13.02 -12.66
C GLU A 359 8.84 -13.92 -13.90
N SER A 360 8.75 -15.23 -13.72
CA SER A 360 8.98 -16.26 -14.75
C SER A 360 8.30 -15.94 -16.08
N HIS A 361 7.01 -15.61 -16.02
CA HIS A 361 6.21 -15.28 -17.20
C HIS A 361 6.62 -13.95 -17.87
N HIS A 362 7.05 -12.94 -17.12
CA HIS A 362 7.58 -11.70 -17.70
C HIS A 362 8.88 -11.99 -18.44
N ARG A 363 9.75 -12.85 -17.88
CA ARG A 363 10.97 -13.30 -18.56
C ARG A 363 10.67 -14.15 -19.79
N ALA A 364 9.70 -15.06 -19.71
CA ALA A 364 9.27 -15.86 -20.85
C ALA A 364 8.73 -14.97 -21.98
N LEU A 365 7.85 -14.01 -21.66
CA LEU A 365 7.35 -13.05 -22.64
C LEU A 365 8.47 -12.19 -23.22
N TRP A 366 9.39 -11.71 -22.39
CA TRP A 366 10.55 -10.94 -22.86
C TRP A 366 11.37 -11.75 -23.86
N ARG A 367 11.74 -12.99 -23.49
CA ARG A 367 12.47 -13.92 -24.36
C ARG A 367 11.70 -14.20 -25.66
N GLU A 368 10.40 -14.46 -25.58
CA GLU A 368 9.57 -14.73 -26.76
C GLU A 368 9.55 -13.55 -27.76
N VAL A 369 9.53 -12.33 -27.22
CA VAL A 369 9.49 -11.10 -28.01
C VAL A 369 10.86 -10.75 -28.58
N THR A 370 11.93 -10.90 -27.79
CA THR A 370 13.30 -10.55 -28.21
C THR A 370 13.98 -11.63 -29.06
N ALA A 371 13.63 -12.91 -28.89
CA ALA A 371 14.22 -14.05 -29.61
C ALA A 371 14.02 -13.99 -31.14
N VAL A 372 13.12 -13.14 -31.63
CA VAL A 372 12.83 -12.97 -33.06
C VAL A 372 14.00 -12.32 -33.83
N SER A 373 15.03 -11.80 -33.17
CA SER A 373 16.19 -11.22 -33.85
C SER A 373 17.37 -12.20 -33.94
N ARG A 374 17.17 -13.35 -34.61
CA ARG A 374 18.27 -14.16 -35.18
C ARG A 374 18.82 -13.46 -36.43
N GLY A 375 19.30 -12.23 -36.26
CA GLY A 375 20.09 -11.52 -37.26
C GLY A 375 21.54 -11.98 -37.14
N GLU A 376 22.16 -12.19 -38.28
CA GLU A 376 23.56 -12.51 -38.52
C GLU A 376 24.49 -11.56 -37.73
N VAL A 377 24.93 -11.99 -36.54
CA VAL A 377 25.99 -11.30 -35.79
C VAL A 377 27.27 -12.08 -36.07
N THR A 378 28.18 -11.36 -36.73
CA THR A 378 29.54 -11.72 -37.06
C THR A 378 30.20 -12.57 -35.98
N SER A 379 30.49 -13.81 -36.35
CA SER A 379 31.37 -14.73 -35.66
C SER A 379 32.78 -14.14 -35.60
N THR A 380 33.07 -13.38 -34.55
CA THR A 380 34.45 -13.19 -34.13
C THR A 380 34.73 -14.31 -33.12
N PRO A 381 35.66 -15.23 -33.40
CA PRO A 381 35.97 -16.36 -32.54
C PRO A 381 36.88 -15.88 -31.40
N ALA A 382 36.29 -15.21 -30.43
CA ALA A 382 36.75 -15.27 -29.07
C ALA A 382 35.54 -15.78 -28.29
N ASP A 383 35.73 -16.75 -27.40
CA ASP A 383 35.04 -16.84 -26.12
C ASP A 383 34.74 -18.29 -25.71
N GLY A 384 35.52 -18.75 -24.73
CA GLY A 384 35.27 -19.96 -23.98
C GLY A 384 34.14 -19.81 -22.97
N ALA A 385 33.31 -20.84 -22.88
CA ALA A 385 32.45 -21.08 -21.73
C ALA A 385 33.00 -22.25 -20.91
N VAL A 386 32.83 -22.16 -19.59
CA VAL A 386 33.14 -23.25 -18.67
C VAL A 386 31.88 -24.04 -18.39
N VAL A 387 31.99 -25.37 -18.55
CA VAL A 387 30.90 -26.30 -18.26
C VAL A 387 31.07 -26.83 -16.84
N LEU A 388 30.07 -26.60 -16.00
CA LEU A 388 29.99 -27.10 -14.63
C LEU A 388 28.98 -28.22 -14.57
N ASP A 389 29.49 -29.44 -14.48
CA ASP A 389 28.72 -30.68 -14.48
C ASP A 389 28.24 -31.01 -13.06
N VAL A 390 26.92 -31.00 -12.87
CA VAL A 390 26.31 -31.21 -11.56
C VAL A 390 25.95 -32.69 -11.38
N GLY A 391 26.74 -33.38 -10.56
CA GLY A 391 26.55 -34.80 -10.27
C GLY A 391 27.36 -35.74 -11.16
N GLY A 392 28.22 -35.22 -12.05
CA GLY A 392 29.21 -36.01 -12.80
C GLY A 392 28.59 -36.87 -13.88
N LEU A 393 27.93 -36.25 -14.86
CA LEU A 393 27.26 -36.94 -15.95
C LEU A 393 28.26 -37.59 -16.90
N GLU A 394 28.01 -38.84 -17.30
CA GLU A 394 28.94 -39.63 -18.14
C GLU A 394 28.98 -39.20 -19.61
N ILE A 395 28.25 -38.15 -20.00
CA ILE A 395 28.29 -37.61 -21.36
C ILE A 395 29.63 -36.90 -21.59
N THR A 396 30.23 -37.00 -22.78
CA THR A 396 31.51 -36.33 -23.08
C THR A 396 31.29 -34.91 -23.61
N THR A 397 32.28 -34.02 -23.44
CA THR A 397 32.19 -32.64 -23.93
C THR A 397 32.10 -32.60 -25.47
N GLU A 398 32.71 -33.58 -26.15
CA GLU A 398 32.68 -33.76 -27.60
C GLU A 398 31.27 -34.05 -28.11
N GLN A 399 30.48 -34.84 -27.39
CA GLN A 399 29.09 -35.14 -27.72
C GLN A 399 28.19 -33.90 -27.58
N LEU A 400 28.43 -33.08 -26.57
CA LEU A 400 27.66 -31.85 -26.35
C LEU A 400 28.10 -30.68 -27.24
N ARG A 401 29.34 -30.70 -27.74
CA ARG A 401 29.94 -29.60 -28.51
C ARG A 401 29.07 -29.12 -29.68
N PRO A 402 28.44 -29.98 -30.51
CA PRO A 402 27.55 -29.53 -31.57
C PRO A 402 26.37 -28.70 -31.05
N TYR A 403 25.78 -29.09 -29.92
CA TYR A 403 24.67 -28.36 -29.30
C TYR A 403 25.15 -27.02 -28.72
N PHE A 404 26.28 -27.01 -28.02
CA PHE A 404 26.90 -25.79 -27.50
C PHE A 404 27.16 -24.76 -28.60
N LEU A 405 27.70 -25.20 -29.75
CA LEU A 405 28.01 -24.30 -30.86
C LEU A 405 26.76 -23.85 -31.63
N ARG A 406 25.78 -24.73 -31.83
CA ARG A 406 24.58 -24.42 -32.63
C ARG A 406 23.53 -23.63 -31.86
N GLU A 407 23.17 -24.11 -30.67
CA GLU A 407 22.06 -23.54 -29.90
C GLU A 407 22.55 -22.48 -28.91
N LEU A 408 23.63 -22.76 -28.18
CA LEU A 408 24.14 -21.86 -27.14
C LEU A 408 25.14 -20.83 -27.67
N ARG A 409 25.72 -21.07 -28.85
CA ARG A 409 26.78 -20.27 -29.50
C ARG A 409 27.98 -20.01 -28.59
N VAL A 410 28.36 -21.00 -27.80
CA VAL A 410 29.52 -20.94 -26.91
C VAL A 410 30.46 -22.11 -27.20
N ASN A 411 31.77 -21.88 -27.09
CA ASN A 411 32.76 -22.95 -27.20
C ASN A 411 33.07 -23.51 -25.80
N PRO A 412 32.79 -24.79 -25.50
CA PRO A 412 33.14 -25.36 -24.21
C PRO A 412 34.66 -25.61 -24.13
N GLU A 413 35.37 -24.78 -23.35
CA GLU A 413 36.85 -24.86 -23.23
C GLU A 413 37.29 -25.82 -22.12
N ALA A 414 36.59 -25.78 -20.99
CA ALA A 414 36.89 -26.61 -19.84
C ALA A 414 35.60 -27.15 -19.22
N ARG A 415 35.70 -28.33 -18.62
CA ARG A 415 34.62 -28.97 -17.88
C ARG A 415 35.11 -29.39 -16.50
N TYR A 416 34.30 -29.09 -15.49
CA TYR A 416 34.56 -29.47 -14.10
C TYR A 416 33.31 -30.09 -13.51
N SER A 417 33.49 -31.06 -12.62
CA SER A 417 32.40 -31.64 -11.84
C SER A 417 32.20 -30.85 -10.55
N LEU A 418 30.94 -30.63 -10.17
CA LEU A 418 30.54 -30.02 -8.90
C LEU A 418 29.74 -31.01 -8.06
N GLY A 419 29.87 -30.89 -6.73
CA GLY A 419 29.17 -31.76 -5.79
C GLY A 419 29.85 -33.12 -5.56
N THR A 420 31.09 -33.30 -6.04
CA THR A 420 31.84 -34.56 -5.98
C THR A 420 32.87 -34.59 -4.85
N LEU A 421 32.57 -34.09 -3.64
CA LEU A 421 33.45 -34.09 -2.44
C LEU A 421 34.93 -33.68 -2.65
N ASP A 422 35.26 -33.09 -3.79
CA ASP A 422 36.61 -32.73 -4.23
C ASP A 422 36.74 -31.21 -4.14
N GLU A 423 37.17 -30.74 -2.98
CA GLU A 423 37.32 -29.32 -2.68
C GLU A 423 38.32 -28.63 -3.63
N GLU A 424 39.37 -29.34 -4.07
CA GLU A 424 40.36 -28.80 -4.99
C GLU A 424 39.78 -28.65 -6.41
N GLY A 425 39.02 -29.65 -6.86
CA GLY A 425 38.28 -29.62 -8.11
C GLY A 425 37.27 -28.47 -8.16
N GLU A 426 36.50 -28.28 -7.08
CA GLU A 426 35.53 -27.17 -6.99
C GLU A 426 36.21 -25.79 -6.97
N ALA A 427 37.35 -25.66 -6.28
CA ALA A 427 38.12 -24.42 -6.30
C ALA A 427 38.65 -24.08 -7.71
N LYS A 428 39.14 -25.09 -8.45
CA LYS A 428 39.55 -24.93 -9.85
C LYS A 428 38.36 -24.58 -10.76
N ALA A 429 37.21 -25.19 -10.53
CA ALA A 429 35.99 -24.90 -11.26
C ALA A 429 35.55 -23.44 -11.07
N MET A 430 35.60 -22.93 -9.85
CA MET A 430 35.28 -21.52 -9.55
C MET A 430 36.30 -20.56 -10.15
N GLN A 431 37.59 -20.89 -10.12
CA GLN A 431 38.63 -20.09 -10.77
C GLN A 431 38.42 -20.04 -12.29
N ALA A 432 38.18 -21.19 -12.93
CA ALA A 432 37.89 -21.24 -14.36
C ALA A 432 36.62 -20.45 -14.71
N ALA A 433 35.58 -20.52 -13.88
CA ALA A 433 34.37 -19.72 -14.05
C ALA A 433 34.68 -18.21 -14.06
N ARG A 434 35.56 -17.72 -13.17
CA ARG A 434 36.00 -16.31 -13.16
C ARG A 434 36.67 -15.89 -14.46
N ASP A 435 37.45 -16.79 -15.03
CA ASP A 435 38.23 -16.55 -16.24
C ASP A 435 37.40 -16.75 -17.53
N ALA A 436 36.17 -17.26 -17.41
CA ALA A 436 35.28 -17.56 -18.54
C ALA A 436 34.65 -16.30 -19.15
N ALA A 437 35.12 -15.89 -20.32
CA ALA A 437 34.64 -14.68 -21.01
C ALA A 437 33.15 -14.72 -21.37
N MET A 438 32.60 -15.90 -21.74
CA MET A 438 31.19 -16.04 -22.14
C MET A 438 30.26 -16.61 -21.07
N GLY A 439 30.77 -16.67 -19.85
CA GLY A 439 30.05 -17.16 -18.68
C GLY A 439 30.09 -18.68 -18.57
N VAL A 440 29.09 -19.21 -17.89
CA VAL A 440 29.11 -20.57 -17.34
C VAL A 440 27.89 -21.36 -17.80
N VAL A 441 28.09 -22.64 -18.10
CA VAL A 441 26.99 -23.58 -18.36
C VAL A 441 26.92 -24.62 -17.25
N PHE A 442 25.86 -24.60 -16.45
CA PHE A 442 25.51 -25.73 -15.59
C PHE A 442 24.90 -26.84 -16.45
N LEU A 443 25.55 -27.99 -16.47
CA LEU A 443 25.00 -29.20 -17.04
C LEU A 443 24.30 -29.98 -15.91
N VAL A 444 22.99 -30.20 -16.04
CA VAL A 444 22.16 -30.80 -14.99
C VAL A 444 21.29 -31.92 -15.56
N GLU A 445 21.21 -33.03 -14.84
CA GLU A 445 20.27 -34.13 -15.09
C GLU A 445 19.51 -34.43 -13.79
N GLY A 446 18.18 -34.53 -13.87
CA GLY A 446 17.33 -34.73 -12.70
C GLY A 446 17.60 -33.74 -11.55
N TRP A 447 17.46 -34.22 -10.32
CA TRP A 447 17.79 -33.49 -9.08
C TRP A 447 18.96 -34.14 -8.34
N ASN A 448 20.12 -34.26 -8.99
CA ASN A 448 21.33 -34.81 -8.37
C ASN A 448 21.78 -34.02 -7.13
N LEU A 449 21.49 -32.72 -7.08
CA LEU A 449 21.66 -31.86 -5.91
C LEU A 449 20.32 -31.32 -5.42
N SER A 450 20.22 -31.09 -4.11
CA SER A 450 19.04 -30.43 -3.56
C SER A 450 18.92 -28.99 -4.10
N PRO A 451 17.69 -28.45 -4.28
CA PRO A 451 17.51 -27.07 -4.74
C PRO A 451 18.24 -26.02 -3.89
N LYS A 452 18.43 -26.29 -2.59
CA LYS A 452 19.19 -25.39 -1.70
C LYS A 452 20.67 -25.36 -2.05
N GLN A 453 21.28 -26.52 -2.32
CA GLN A 453 22.68 -26.59 -2.73
C GLN A 453 22.89 -25.94 -4.09
N MET A 454 21.98 -26.16 -5.04
CA MET A 454 22.04 -25.50 -6.34
C MET A 454 21.95 -23.99 -6.24
N ALA A 455 21.14 -23.45 -5.32
CA ALA A 455 21.09 -22.01 -5.09
C ALA A 455 22.41 -21.46 -4.52
N VAL A 456 23.13 -22.25 -3.70
CA VAL A 456 24.47 -21.89 -3.19
C VAL A 456 25.49 -21.85 -4.32
N TYR A 457 25.58 -22.90 -5.15
CA TYR A 457 26.50 -22.93 -6.28
C TYR A 457 26.20 -21.82 -7.29
N HIS A 458 24.93 -21.57 -7.57
CA HIS A 458 24.53 -20.45 -8.42
C HIS A 458 25.05 -19.12 -7.87
N ALA A 459 24.86 -18.86 -6.57
CA ALA A 459 25.31 -17.62 -5.94
C ALA A 459 26.84 -17.48 -5.98
N GLN A 460 27.58 -18.56 -5.71
CA GLN A 460 29.04 -18.58 -5.78
C GLN A 460 29.56 -18.33 -7.21
N VAL A 461 28.97 -18.99 -8.21
CA VAL A 461 29.32 -18.76 -9.62
C VAL A 461 28.97 -17.34 -10.02
N ARG A 462 27.80 -16.82 -9.64
CA ARG A 462 27.39 -15.44 -9.92
C ARG A 462 28.35 -14.42 -9.32
N GLU A 463 28.79 -14.64 -8.08
CA GLU A 463 29.81 -13.80 -7.43
C GLU A 463 31.15 -13.86 -8.16
N ALA A 464 31.55 -15.06 -8.59
CA ALA A 464 32.80 -15.29 -9.31
C ALA A 464 32.81 -14.60 -10.70
N ILE A 465 31.77 -14.80 -11.50
CA ILE A 465 31.74 -14.29 -12.88
C ILE A 465 31.23 -12.84 -12.98
N GLY A 466 30.65 -12.29 -11.91
CA GLY A 466 30.05 -10.96 -11.89
C GLY A 466 28.63 -10.90 -12.48
N GLU A 467 27.94 -9.77 -12.26
CA GLU A 467 26.51 -9.61 -12.59
C GLU A 467 26.17 -9.58 -14.08
N ARG A 468 27.17 -9.42 -14.96
CA ARG A 468 26.95 -9.23 -16.41
C ARG A 468 27.12 -10.50 -17.25
N ASN A 469 27.74 -11.53 -16.70
CA ASN A 469 28.06 -12.74 -17.45
C ASN A 469 26.89 -13.74 -17.40
N MET A 470 26.67 -14.48 -18.48
CA MET A 470 25.53 -15.39 -18.58
C MET A 470 25.76 -16.68 -17.79
N ILE A 471 24.72 -17.17 -17.11
CA ILE A 471 24.66 -18.52 -16.53
C ILE A 471 23.59 -19.30 -17.30
N ARG A 472 23.98 -20.40 -17.94
CA ARG A 472 23.07 -21.23 -18.72
C ARG A 472 22.88 -22.57 -18.01
N TYR A 473 21.65 -22.99 -17.80
CA TYR A 473 21.30 -24.31 -17.30
C TYR A 473 20.93 -25.18 -18.48
N LEU A 474 21.81 -26.10 -18.87
CA LEU A 474 21.53 -27.12 -19.87
C LEU A 474 20.96 -28.35 -19.18
N VAL A 475 19.64 -28.51 -19.27
CA VAL A 475 18.90 -29.61 -18.66
C VAL A 475 18.90 -30.80 -19.62
N MET A 476 19.53 -31.88 -19.19
CA MET A 476 19.42 -33.20 -19.79
C MET A 476 18.28 -33.93 -19.07
N GLY A 477 17.18 -34.19 -19.77
CA GLY A 477 15.99 -34.71 -19.11
C GLY A 477 14.73 -34.60 -19.94
N ASN A 478 13.62 -35.04 -19.36
CA ASN A 478 12.31 -34.94 -19.99
C ASN A 478 11.69 -33.53 -19.83
N HIS A 479 10.52 -33.31 -20.42
CA HIS A 479 9.85 -32.00 -20.37
C HIS A 479 9.42 -31.60 -18.96
N GLU A 480 9.08 -32.56 -18.10
CA GLU A 480 8.70 -32.29 -16.72
C GLU A 480 9.89 -31.77 -15.91
N GLU A 481 11.07 -32.36 -16.09
CA GLU A 481 12.30 -31.89 -15.47
C GLU A 481 12.70 -30.51 -15.96
N LEU A 482 12.55 -30.24 -17.26
CA LEU A 482 12.78 -28.91 -17.82
C LEU A 482 11.86 -27.86 -17.17
N GLU A 483 10.59 -28.17 -16.94
CA GLU A 483 9.67 -27.28 -16.24
C GLU A 483 10.09 -27.05 -14.79
N GLN A 484 10.49 -28.10 -14.07
CA GLN A 484 10.97 -28.00 -12.69
C GLN A 484 12.23 -27.13 -12.57
N TRP A 485 13.20 -27.33 -13.46
CA TRP A 485 14.42 -26.51 -13.53
C TRP A 485 14.12 -25.08 -13.94
N THR A 486 13.18 -24.86 -14.86
CA THR A 486 12.73 -23.51 -15.22
C THR A 486 12.15 -22.79 -14.01
N VAL A 487 11.27 -23.45 -13.24
CA VAL A 487 10.70 -22.90 -12.01
C VAL A 487 11.79 -22.59 -10.98
N PHE A 488 12.78 -23.47 -10.83
CA PHE A 488 13.90 -23.27 -9.91
C PHE A 488 14.79 -22.08 -10.30
N VAL A 489 15.30 -22.07 -11.54
CA VAL A 489 16.14 -20.97 -12.05
C VAL A 489 15.37 -19.66 -12.00
N ASP A 490 14.07 -19.71 -12.26
CA ASP A 490 13.22 -18.54 -12.13
C ASP A 490 13.08 -18.02 -10.71
N SER A 491 13.21 -18.91 -9.71
CA SER A 491 13.19 -18.55 -8.29
C SER A 491 14.47 -17.85 -7.83
N LEU A 492 15.60 -18.03 -8.54
CA LEU A 492 16.90 -17.43 -8.21
C LEU A 492 16.93 -15.91 -8.44
N LYS A 493 16.02 -15.39 -9.29
CA LYS A 493 15.91 -13.95 -9.66
C LYS A 493 17.16 -13.35 -10.30
N ASP A 494 17.98 -14.20 -10.89
CA ASP A 494 19.10 -13.78 -11.71
C ASP A 494 18.61 -13.43 -13.12
N SER A 495 18.95 -12.22 -13.58
CA SER A 495 18.52 -11.75 -14.90
C SER A 495 19.30 -12.37 -16.05
N GLU A 496 20.53 -12.80 -15.78
CA GLU A 496 21.44 -13.40 -16.77
C GLU A 496 21.48 -14.93 -16.65
N ALA A 497 20.46 -15.52 -16.00
CA ALA A 497 20.29 -16.97 -15.91
C ALA A 497 19.21 -17.47 -16.88
N GLU A 498 19.57 -18.44 -17.71
CA GLU A 498 18.67 -19.02 -18.73
C GLU A 498 18.67 -20.54 -18.68
N VAL A 499 17.56 -21.16 -19.05
CA VAL A 499 17.38 -22.62 -19.10
C VAL A 499 17.23 -23.07 -20.54
N PHE A 500 17.96 -24.13 -20.88
CA PHE A 500 17.98 -24.77 -22.19
C PHE A 500 17.71 -26.27 -22.05
N HIS A 501 17.06 -26.84 -23.05
CA HIS A 501 16.73 -28.26 -23.07
C HIS A 501 17.65 -28.99 -24.05
N PHE A 502 18.44 -29.93 -23.55
CA PHE A 502 19.20 -30.81 -24.43
C PHE A 502 18.26 -31.86 -25.04
N ARG A 503 18.18 -31.90 -26.37
CA ARG A 503 17.42 -32.91 -27.12
C ARG A 503 18.43 -33.72 -27.91
N ASP A 504 18.53 -35.00 -27.57
CA ASP A 504 19.33 -35.97 -28.33
C ASP A 504 18.86 -36.11 -29.78
#